data_AF-A0A7W6GA36-F1
#
_entry.id   AF-A0A7W6GA36-F1
#
_cell.length_a   1.000
_cell.length_b   1.000
_cell.length_c   1.000
_cell.angle_alpha   90.00
_cell.angle_beta   90.00
_cell.angle_gamma   90.00
#
_symmetry.space_group_name_H-M   'P 1'
#
loop_
_entity.id
_entity.type
_entity.pdbx_description
1 polymer ?
#
loop_
_entity_poly.entity_id
_entity_poly.type
_entity_poly.pdbx_seq_one_letter_code
_entity_poly.pdbx_strand_id
1 'polypeptide(L)' 'MEKPSYRTSKQQLWFNSVMAWLVVMILACGAVAGSAQAVSFGTIAVPALLTLIATMLGIHRHFGTKDMKIMSQSQGGP' A
#
# COMPACT_ATOMS: atom_id res chain seq x y z
N MET A 1 -15.60 -6.16 -27.82
CA MET A 1 -14.43 -6.34 -26.94
C MET A 1 -14.82 -5.85 -25.56
N GLU A 2 -15.12 -6.77 -24.66
CA GLU A 2 -15.48 -6.47 -23.28
C GLU A 2 -14.24 -5.88 -22.58
N LYS A 3 -14.30 -4.60 -22.18
CA LYS A 3 -13.18 -3.99 -21.44
C LYS A 3 -13.02 -4.78 -20.14
N PRO A 4 -11.84 -5.35 -19.84
CA PRO A 4 -11.63 -5.96 -18.53
C PRO A 4 -11.84 -4.86 -17.49
N SER A 5 -12.91 -4.99 -16.71
CA SER A 5 -13.24 -4.12 -15.59
C SER A 5 -12.26 -4.44 -14.47
N TYR A 6 -11.05 -3.89 -14.58
CA TYR A 6 -10.01 -3.97 -13.56
C TYR A 6 -10.48 -3.13 -12.36
N ARG A 7 -11.35 -3.72 -11.54
CA ARG A 7 -11.81 -3.16 -10.28
C ARG A 7 -11.06 -3.83 -9.15
N THR A 8 -9.79 -3.49 -8.97
CA THR A 8 -9.28 -3.39 -7.60
C THR A 8 -10.10 -2.30 -6.93
N SER A 9 -11.10 -2.71 -6.13
CA SER A 9 -12.01 -1.77 -5.48
C SER A 9 -11.20 -0.87 -4.54
N LYS A 10 -11.50 0.44 -4.52
CA LYS A 10 -10.90 1.39 -3.56
C LYS A 10 -11.03 0.87 -2.11
N GLN A 11 -12.08 0.10 -1.82
CA GLN A 11 -12.29 -0.54 -0.52
C GLN A 11 -11.28 -1.65 -0.23
N GLN A 12 -10.94 -2.50 -1.21
CA GLN A 12 -9.95 -3.57 -1.02
C GLN A 12 -8.56 -2.98 -0.74
N LEU A 13 -8.25 -1.88 -1.43
CA LEU A 13 -7.04 -1.10 -1.27
C LEU A 13 -6.91 -0.54 0.16
N TRP A 14 -7.97 0.09 0.65
CA TRP A 14 -8.03 0.62 2.01
C TRP A 14 -7.98 -0.50 3.06
N PHE A 15 -8.73 -1.58 2.86
CA PHE A 15 -8.76 -2.73 3.75
C PHE A 15 -7.38 -3.39 3.88
N ASN A 16 -6.67 -3.60 2.76
CA ASN A 16 -5.30 -4.11 2.77
C ASN A 16 -4.36 -3.21 3.57
N SER A 17 -4.46 -1.88 3.38
CA SER A 17 -3.64 -0.90 4.11
C SER A 17 -3.93 -0.92 5.62
N VAL A 18 -5.20 -0.97 6.02
CA VAL A 18 -5.59 -1.03 7.43
C VAL A 18 -5.10 -2.33 8.07
N MET A 19 -5.26 -3.46 7.37
CA MET A 19 -4.81 -4.76 7.87
C MET A 19 -3.30 -4.80 8.07
N ALA A 20 -2.53 -4.22 7.15
CA ALA A 20 -1.07 -4.13 7.27
C ALA A 20 -0.64 -3.34 8.51
N TRP A 21 -1.26 -2.18 8.76
CA TRP A 21 -1.02 -1.40 9.98
C TRP A 21 -1.43 -2.14 11.26
N LEU A 22 -2.55 -2.87 11.22
CA LEU A 22 -3.01 -3.68 12.35
C LEU A 22 -1.95 -4.73 12.75
N VAL A 23 -1.40 -5.45 11.77
CA VAL A 23 -0.34 -6.45 12.03
C VAL A 23 0.91 -5.79 12.63
N VAL A 24 1.33 -4.63 12.11
CA VAL A 24 2.47 -3.88 12.67
C VAL A 24 2.22 -3.50 14.14
N MET A 25 1.01 -3.03 14.46
CA MET A 25 0.64 -2.65 15.83
C MET A 25 0.59 -3.84 16.78
N ILE A 26 0.07 -5.00 16.34
CA ILE A 26 0.10 -6.24 17.14
C ILE A 26 1.54 -6.63 17.47
N LEU A 27 2.44 -6.60 16.48
CA LEU A 27 3.84 -6.96 16.67
C LEU A 27 4.56 -5.96 17.59
N ALA A 28 4.27 -4.67 17.45
CA ALA A 28 4.79 -3.64 18.36
C ALA A 28 4.32 -3.87 19.80
N CYS A 29 3.03 -4.13 20.02
CA CYS A 29 2.49 -4.44 21.34
C CYS A 29 3.12 -5.71 21.92
N GLY A 30 3.25 -6.78 21.13
CA GLY A 30 3.90 -8.03 21.55
C GLY A 30 5.38 -7.84 21.90
N ALA A 31 6.10 -7.01 21.16
CA ALA A 31 7.48 -6.66 21.44
C ALA A 31 7.62 -5.86 22.75
N VAL A 32 6.75 -4.86 22.97
CA VAL A 32 6.71 -4.08 24.22
C VAL A 32 6.35 -4.97 25.42
N ALA A 33 5.47 -5.96 25.24
CA ALA A 33 5.14 -6.95 26.25
C ALA A 33 6.27 -7.97 26.52
N GLY A 34 7.42 -7.86 25.85
CA GLY A 34 8.59 -8.71 26.06
C GLY A 34 8.52 -10.07 25.36
N SER A 35 7.60 -10.27 24.40
CA SER A 35 7.49 -11.53 23.67
C SER A 35 8.63 -11.71 22.65
N ALA A 36 9.53 -12.65 22.92
CA ALA A 36 10.62 -13.00 22.01
C ALA A 36 10.10 -13.49 20.64
N GLN A 37 8.98 -14.21 20.60
CA GLN A 37 8.34 -14.61 19.34
C GLN A 37 7.82 -13.41 18.54
N ALA A 38 7.28 -12.39 19.21
CA ALA A 38 6.79 -11.19 18.51
C ALA A 38 7.94 -10.41 17.86
N VAL A 39 9.07 -10.29 18.56
CA VAL A 39 10.27 -9.64 18.03
C VAL A 39 10.86 -10.42 16.85
N SER A 40 10.97 -11.75 16.96
CA SER A 40 11.52 -12.59 15.88
C SER A 40 10.62 -12.61 14.64
N PHE A 41 9.30 -12.60 14.82
CA PHE A 41 8.39 -12.46 13.70
C PHE A 41 8.42 -11.05 13.11
N GLY A 42 8.58 -10.03 13.96
CA GLY A 42 8.72 -8.63 13.58
C GLY A 42 9.85 -8.39 12.58
N THR A 43 10.99 -9.07 12.71
CA THR A 43 12.13 -8.89 11.78
C THR A 43 11.82 -9.33 10.35
N ILE A 44 10.84 -10.20 10.16
CA ILE A 44 10.42 -10.66 8.82
C ILE A 44 9.19 -9.87 8.36
N ALA A 45 8.18 -9.78 9.22
CA ALA A 45 6.88 -9.21 8.86
C ALA A 45 6.94 -7.69 8.64
N VAL A 46 7.68 -6.94 9.47
CA VAL A 46 7.69 -5.47 9.38
C VAL A 46 8.30 -4.99 8.05
N PRO A 47 9.50 -5.46 7.60
CA PRO A 47 10.04 -5.06 6.30
C PRO A 47 9.14 -5.45 5.12
N ALA A 48 8.55 -6.65 5.16
CA ALA A 48 7.65 -7.12 4.10
C ALA A 48 6.39 -6.24 3.99
N LEU A 49 5.76 -5.92 5.12
CA LEU A 49 4.55 -5.09 5.17
C LEU A 49 4.83 -3.63 4.76
N LEU A 50 5.94 -3.05 5.23
CA LEU A 50 6.35 -1.70 4.81
C LEU A 50 6.66 -1.65 3.30
N THR A 51 7.31 -2.68 2.76
CA THR A 51 7.56 -2.81 1.32
C THR A 51 6.25 -2.86 0.53
N LEU A 52 5.25 -3.60 1.02
CA LEU A 52 3.92 -3.70 0.42
C LEU A 52 3.20 -2.34 0.41
N ILE A 53 3.22 -1.62 1.55
CA ILE A 53 2.64 -0.28 1.67
C ILE A 53 3.37 0.69 0.72
N ALA A 54 4.70 0.72 0.75
CA ALA A 54 5.51 1.61 -0.09
C ALA A 54 5.31 1.33 -1.59
N THR A 55 5.20 0.06 -1.97
CA THR A 55 4.90 -0.34 -3.36
C THR A 55 3.54 0.19 -3.78
N MET A 56 2.51 0.04 -2.93
CA MET A 56 1.17 0.52 -3.26
C MET A 56 1.10 2.05 -3.34
N LEU A 57 1.76 2.75 -2.42
CA LEU A 57 1.82 4.21 -2.38
C LEU A 57 2.64 4.77 -3.56
N GLY A 58 3.73 4.08 -3.92
CA GLY A 58 4.57 4.40 -5.08
C GLY A 58 3.82 4.21 -6.40
N ILE A 59 3.09 3.10 -6.55
CA ILE A 59 2.18 2.86 -7.67
C ILE A 59 1.18 4.02 -7.77
N HIS A 60 0.47 4.33 -6.69
CA HIS A 60 -0.55 5.38 -6.69
C HIS A 60 0.03 6.77 -7.03
N ARG A 61 1.19 7.10 -6.48
CA ARG A 61 1.88 8.37 -6.76
C ARG A 61 2.34 8.45 -8.21
N HIS A 62 2.93 7.39 -8.76
CA HIS A 62 3.40 7.34 -10.15
C HIS A 62 2.25 7.44 -11.16
N PHE A 63 1.18 6.66 -10.97
CA PHE A 63 0.01 6.71 -11.84
C PHE A 63 -0.71 8.06 -11.74
N GLY A 64 -0.81 8.67 -10.54
CA GLY A 64 -1.37 10.01 -10.37
C GLY A 64 -0.60 11.10 -11.11
N THR A 65 0.74 11.11 -11.04
CA THR A 65 1.56 12.07 -11.81
C THR A 65 1.45 11.88 -13.32
N LYS A 66 1.33 10.63 -13.80
CA LYS A 66 1.15 10.36 -15.23
C LYS A 66 -0.20 10.84 -15.74
N ASP A 67 -1.27 10.64 -14.97
CA ASP A 67 -2.61 11.10 -15.34
C ASP A 67 -2.67 12.63 -15.42
N MET A 68 -2.06 13.34 -14.45
CA MET A 68 -1.92 14.80 -14.50
C MET A 68 -1.08 15.29 -15.70
N LYS A 69 -0.02 14.56 -16.05
CA LYS A 69 0.81 14.88 -17.23
C LYS A 69 0.04 14.70 -18.54
N ILE A 70 -0.78 13.66 -18.64
CA ILE A 70 -1.65 13.43 -19.81
C ILE A 70 -2.74 14.52 -19.88
N MET A 71 -3.34 14.88 -18.75
CA MET A 71 -4.40 15.91 -18.70
C MET A 71 -3.87 17.31 -19.03
N SER A 72 -2.65 17.64 -18.60
CA SER A 72 -1.98 18.90 -18.99
C SER A 72 -1.55 18.90 -20.46
N GLN A 73 -1.11 17.77 -21.03
CA GLN A 73 -0.87 17.65 -22.47
C GLN A 73 -2.17 17.75 -23.30
N SER A 74 -3.29 17.25 -22.78
CA SER A 74 -4.60 17.39 -23.44
C SER A 74 -5.19 18.80 -23.33
N GLN A 75 -4.84 19.59 -22.31
CA GLN A 75 -5.25 21.00 -22.21
C GLN A 75 -4.32 21.97 -22.97
N GLY A 76 -3.13 21.53 -23.36
CA GLY A 76 -2.13 22.32 -24.07
C GLY A 76 -2.16 22.19 -25.60
N GLY A 77 -3.32 21.93 -26.21
CA GLY A 77 -3.46 21.89 -27.67
C GLY A 77 -3.71 23.28 -28.28
N PRO A 78 -2.99 23.71 -29.34
CA PRO A 78 -3.48 24.72 -30.28
C PRO A 78 -4.70 24.24 -31.07
#